data_AF-A0A2N1CBZ4-F1
#
_entry.id   AF-A0A2N1CBZ4-F1
#
_cell.length_a   1.000
_cell.length_b   1.000
_cell.length_c   1.000
_cell.angle_alpha   90.00
_cell.angle_beta   90.00
_cell.angle_gamma   90.00
#
_symmetry.space_group_name_H-M   'P 1'
#
loop_
_entity.id
_entity.type
_entity.pdbx_description
1 polymer ?
#
loop_
_entity_poly.entity_id
_entity_poly.type
_entity_poly.pdbx_seq_one_letter_code
_entity_poly.pdbx_strand_id
1 'polypeptide(L)'
;GLDTLTLDTAGQTVTIGDNISGIETVTGTGSNTLIASDIDNTWSINAKDQGVINFGSSNEVNFVNFDKLTGGSEVDDFTLALMDNITGLISGGAGLDTLKLTTASQSVVIGTDISAIETVTGTGSNEFTASNIANTWSITATNQGVINDGTVDEVNFVNFNNLTGGTGNDDFVIGA
;
A
#
# COMPACT_ATOMS: atom_id res chain seq x y z
N GLY A 1 6.39 -14.66 26.70
CA GLY A 1 6.21 -15.68 25.64
C GLY A 1 6.32 -14.92 24.35
N LEU A 2 5.65 -15.35 23.28
CA LEU A 2 5.13 -14.36 22.33
C LEU A 2 3.81 -13.88 22.93
N ASP A 3 3.62 -12.57 22.99
CA ASP A 3 2.41 -11.93 23.47
C ASP A 3 1.49 -11.60 22.29
N THR A 4 0.18 -11.79 22.48
CA THR A 4 -0.82 -11.69 21.42
C THR A 4 -1.97 -10.77 21.83
N LEU A 5 -2.30 -9.81 20.97
CA LEU A 5 -3.55 -9.06 21.01
C LEU A 5 -4.56 -9.69 20.05
N THR A 6 -5.77 -9.99 20.55
CA THR A 6 -6.86 -10.56 19.74
C THR A 6 -8.05 -9.60 19.69
N LEU A 7 -8.51 -9.30 18.48
CA LEU A 7 -9.70 -8.50 18.17
C LEU A 7 -10.87 -9.44 17.85
N ASP A 8 -11.86 -9.53 18.74
CA ASP A 8 -12.99 -10.47 18.63
C ASP A 8 -14.19 -9.94 17.84
N THR A 9 -14.07 -8.73 17.30
CA THR A 9 -15.07 -8.08 16.45
C THR A 9 -14.40 -7.34 15.29
N ALA A 10 -15.15 -7.10 14.22
CA ALA A 10 -14.69 -6.35 13.04
C ALA A 10 -14.82 -4.83 13.25
N GLY A 11 -14.19 -4.07 12.36
CA GLY A 11 -14.24 -2.60 12.32
C GLY A 11 -13.32 -1.94 13.33
N GLN A 12 -12.33 -2.65 13.84
CA GLN A 12 -11.40 -2.14 14.83
C GLN A 12 -10.15 -1.55 14.15
N THR A 13 -9.57 -0.56 14.81
CA THR A 13 -8.32 0.08 14.42
C THR A 13 -7.29 -0.16 15.51
N VAL A 14 -6.10 -0.59 15.11
CA VAL A 14 -4.95 -0.76 16.02
C VAL A 14 -3.80 0.08 15.49
N THR A 15 -3.21 0.88 16.36
CA THR A 15 -2.04 1.70 16.06
C THR A 15 -0.81 1.14 16.78
N ILE A 16 0.25 0.87 16.03
CA ILE A 16 1.52 0.38 16.54
C ILE A 16 2.24 1.50 17.29
N GLY A 17 2.81 1.20 18.46
CA GLY A 17 3.50 2.19 19.30
C GLY A 17 2.56 3.03 20.18
N ASP A 18 1.25 3.03 19.92
CA ASP A 18 0.24 3.61 20.82
C ASP A 18 -0.59 2.51 21.48
N ASN A 19 -1.44 1.82 20.70
CA ASN A 19 -2.34 0.80 21.24
C ASN A 19 -1.62 -0.53 21.56
N ILE A 20 -0.48 -0.79 20.91
CA ILE A 20 0.33 -1.98 21.16
C ILE A 20 1.79 -1.65 21.48
N SER A 21 2.25 -2.16 22.63
CA SER A 21 3.65 -2.16 23.07
C SER A 21 3.96 -3.52 23.69
N GLY A 22 5.06 -4.16 23.29
CA GLY A 22 5.43 -5.50 23.76
C GLY A 22 4.46 -6.60 23.32
N ILE A 23 3.81 -6.44 22.16
CA ILE A 23 2.95 -7.44 21.53
C ILE A 23 3.65 -7.88 20.25
N GLU A 24 3.91 -9.18 20.09
CA GLU A 24 4.56 -9.70 18.88
C GLU A 24 3.54 -10.18 17.82
N THR A 25 2.27 -10.32 18.20
CA THR A 25 1.21 -10.72 17.26
C THR A 25 -0.09 -9.97 17.54
N VAL A 26 -0.65 -9.36 16.50
CA VAL A 26 -2.02 -8.84 16.51
C VAL A 26 -2.86 -9.66 15.55
N THR A 27 -4.01 -10.13 16.01
CA THR A 27 -4.94 -10.93 15.19
C THR A 27 -6.36 -10.41 15.35
N GLY A 28 -7.13 -10.42 14.28
CA GLY A 28 -8.53 -10.01 14.32
C GLY A 28 -9.49 -10.97 13.63
N THR A 29 -10.75 -10.55 13.58
CA THR A 29 -11.80 -11.20 12.79
C THR A 29 -12.52 -10.15 11.95
N GLY A 30 -12.94 -10.51 10.74
CA GLY A 30 -13.52 -9.56 9.78
C GLY A 30 -12.54 -8.48 9.31
N SER A 31 -13.08 -7.33 8.85
CA SER A 31 -12.31 -6.19 8.33
C SER A 31 -11.76 -5.34 9.48
N ASN A 32 -10.45 -5.06 9.49
CA ASN A 32 -9.76 -4.27 10.53
C ASN A 32 -8.64 -3.42 9.93
N THR A 33 -8.32 -2.31 10.60
CA THR A 33 -7.25 -1.40 10.20
C THR A 33 -6.04 -1.52 11.12
N LEU A 34 -4.86 -1.69 10.53
CA LEU A 34 -3.58 -1.59 11.23
C LEU A 34 -2.87 -0.32 10.77
N ILE A 35 -2.52 0.53 11.72
CA ILE A 35 -1.79 1.78 11.52
C ILE A 35 -0.38 1.61 12.09
N ALA A 36 0.65 1.94 11.31
CA ALA A 36 2.03 1.91 11.78
C ALA A 36 2.35 3.02 12.79
N SER A 37 3.56 2.99 13.34
CA SER A 37 4.11 4.10 14.11
C SER A 37 4.65 5.19 13.17
N ASP A 38 4.73 6.42 13.67
CA ASP A 38 5.29 7.61 12.99
C ASP A 38 6.83 7.58 12.89
N ILE A 39 7.38 6.49 12.33
CA ILE A 39 8.80 6.24 12.03
C ILE A 39 8.90 5.44 10.74
N ASP A 40 10.11 5.21 10.21
CA ASP A 40 10.26 4.32 9.05
C ASP A 40 9.73 2.91 9.35
N ASN A 41 8.87 2.40 8.48
CA ASN A 41 8.29 1.06 8.59
C ASN A 41 8.49 0.26 7.31
N THR A 42 8.63 -1.06 7.44
CA THR A 42 8.63 -2.00 6.32
C THR A 42 7.58 -3.07 6.54
N TRP A 43 6.65 -3.18 5.59
CA TRP A 43 5.55 -4.12 5.58
C TRP A 43 5.83 -5.26 4.59
N SER A 44 5.82 -6.49 5.09
CA SER A 44 5.91 -7.71 4.30
C SER A 44 4.59 -8.47 4.33
N ILE A 45 3.80 -8.36 3.27
CA ILE A 45 2.49 -9.01 3.14
C ILE A 45 2.71 -10.37 2.45
N ASN A 46 2.74 -11.42 3.26
CA ASN A 46 3.11 -12.76 2.83
C ASN A 46 1.92 -13.71 2.63
N ALA A 47 0.72 -13.29 3.04
CA ALA A 47 -0.53 -14.03 2.86
C ALA A 47 -1.72 -13.05 2.81
N LYS A 48 -2.92 -13.59 2.59
CA LYS A 48 -4.15 -12.81 2.54
C LYS A 48 -4.43 -12.14 3.90
N ASP A 49 -4.54 -10.81 3.90
CA ASP A 49 -4.80 -9.92 5.03
C ASP A 49 -3.87 -10.20 6.22
N GLN A 50 -2.63 -10.61 5.92
CA GLN A 50 -1.63 -11.05 6.88
C GLN A 50 -0.22 -10.68 6.43
N GLY A 51 0.63 -10.42 7.41
CA GLY A 51 2.03 -10.15 7.16
C GLY A 51 2.80 -9.81 8.42
N VAL A 52 3.89 -9.12 8.20
CA VAL A 52 4.82 -8.68 9.23
C VAL A 52 5.15 -7.22 8.97
N ILE A 53 5.09 -6.40 10.02
CA ILE A 53 5.63 -5.04 10.00
C ILE A 53 6.90 -4.99 10.84
N ASN A 54 7.96 -4.46 10.24
CA ASN A 54 9.22 -4.13 10.90
C ASN A 54 9.30 -2.62 11.09
N PHE A 55 9.66 -2.17 12.28
CA PHE A 55 9.71 -0.75 12.62
C PHE A 55 10.81 -0.47 13.64
N GLY A 56 11.46 0.69 13.48
CA GLY A 56 12.68 0.99 14.23
C GLY A 56 13.79 -0.03 13.97
N SER A 57 14.80 -0.09 14.85
CA SER A 57 16.01 -0.88 14.55
C SER A 57 15.84 -2.39 14.72
N SER A 58 14.82 -2.89 15.42
CA SER A 58 14.68 -4.32 15.74
C SER A 58 13.27 -4.77 16.19
N ASN A 59 12.22 -3.96 16.00
CA ASN A 59 10.88 -4.36 16.42
C ASN A 59 10.12 -4.99 15.25
N GLU A 60 9.40 -6.07 15.53
CA GLU A 60 8.61 -6.82 14.57
C GLU A 60 7.24 -7.13 15.17
N VAL A 61 6.16 -6.91 14.41
CA VAL A 61 4.81 -7.33 14.76
C VAL A 61 4.23 -8.16 13.63
N ASN A 62 3.76 -9.36 13.95
CA ASN A 62 2.97 -10.17 13.03
C ASN A 62 1.51 -9.71 13.08
N PHE A 63 0.87 -9.53 11.92
CA PHE A 63 -0.54 -9.17 11.84
C PHE A 63 -1.34 -10.21 11.06
N VAL A 64 -2.58 -10.48 11.51
CA VAL A 64 -3.49 -11.46 10.88
C VAL A 64 -4.91 -10.92 10.85
N ASN A 65 -5.57 -11.03 9.69
CA ASN A 65 -6.91 -10.51 9.40
C ASN A 65 -7.00 -8.98 9.53
N PHE A 66 -6.04 -8.30 8.91
CA PHE A 66 -6.06 -6.86 8.68
C PHE A 66 -6.06 -6.59 7.18
N ASP A 67 -7.21 -6.16 6.68
CA ASP A 67 -7.46 -5.87 5.27
C ASP A 67 -7.20 -4.40 4.92
N LYS A 68 -6.99 -3.54 5.92
CA LYS A 68 -6.64 -2.13 5.71
C LYS A 68 -5.34 -1.83 6.43
N LEU A 69 -4.35 -1.34 5.68
CA LEU A 69 -3.04 -0.97 6.20
C LEU A 69 -2.83 0.52 6.02
N THR A 70 -2.29 1.19 7.02
CA THR A 70 -1.95 2.61 6.96
C THR A 70 -0.56 2.80 7.55
N GLY A 71 0.33 3.42 6.80
CA GLY A 71 1.64 3.81 7.30
C GLY A 71 1.59 5.00 8.26
N GLY A 72 2.77 5.46 8.67
CA GLY A 72 2.95 6.55 9.62
C GLY A 72 3.15 7.89 8.93
N SER A 73 3.99 8.73 9.55
CA SER A 73 4.40 10.03 9.02
C SER A 73 5.78 10.06 8.36
N GLU A 74 6.51 8.95 8.40
CA GLU A 74 7.84 8.81 7.80
C GLU A 74 7.75 7.75 6.67
N VAL A 75 8.86 7.17 6.23
CA VAL A 75 8.83 6.28 5.05
C VAL A 75 8.19 4.93 5.37
N ASP A 76 7.16 4.56 4.61
CA ASP A 76 6.51 3.26 4.67
C ASP A 76 6.70 2.43 3.38
N ASP A 77 7.41 1.31 3.51
CA ASP A 77 7.70 0.40 2.40
C ASP A 77 6.82 -0.86 2.45
N PHE A 78 5.86 -0.99 1.53
CA PHE A 78 4.97 -2.14 1.39
C PHE A 78 5.45 -3.12 0.31
N THR A 79 5.66 -4.39 0.66
CA THR A 79 6.02 -5.45 -0.28
C THR A 79 5.01 -6.60 -0.25
N LEU A 80 4.48 -6.97 -1.41
CA LEU A 80 3.54 -8.09 -1.57
C LEU A 80 3.74 -8.81 -2.91
N ALA A 81 3.33 -10.08 -2.98
CA ALA A 81 3.32 -10.82 -4.25
C ALA A 81 2.09 -10.43 -5.08
N LEU A 82 0.91 -10.61 -4.50
CA LEU A 82 -0.36 -10.37 -5.15
C LEU A 82 -1.03 -9.14 -4.53
N MET A 83 -1.55 -8.24 -5.35
CA MET A 83 -2.34 -7.08 -4.89
C MET A 83 -3.54 -7.56 -4.04
N ASP A 84 -4.22 -8.61 -4.51
CA ASP A 84 -5.34 -9.29 -3.82
C ASP A 84 -4.99 -9.91 -2.44
N ASN A 85 -3.71 -9.90 -2.03
CA ASN A 85 -3.35 -10.27 -0.66
C ASN A 85 -3.89 -9.25 0.34
N ILE A 86 -4.14 -8.00 -0.03
CA ILE A 86 -4.88 -7.06 0.81
C ILE A 86 -6.24 -6.83 0.16
N THR A 87 -7.31 -7.15 0.90
CA THR A 87 -8.68 -7.05 0.37
C THR A 87 -9.31 -5.67 0.52
N GLY A 88 -8.70 -4.81 1.35
CA GLY A 88 -9.04 -3.40 1.48
C GLY A 88 -7.94 -2.52 0.91
N LEU A 89 -7.69 -1.42 1.61
CA LEU A 89 -6.84 -0.32 1.14
C LEU A 89 -5.46 -0.38 1.80
N ILE A 90 -4.40 -0.18 1.02
CA ILE A 90 -3.07 0.20 1.52
C ILE A 90 -2.96 1.73 1.42
N SER A 91 -2.66 2.38 2.53
CA SER A 91 -2.36 3.81 2.58
C SER A 91 -0.94 4.03 3.09
N GLY A 92 -0.11 4.80 2.39
CA GLY A 92 1.24 5.10 2.86
C GLY A 92 1.25 6.04 4.04
N GLY A 93 0.32 7.01 4.06
CA GLY A 93 0.22 7.99 5.14
C GLY A 93 0.85 9.30 4.70
N ALA A 94 1.73 9.86 5.50
CA ALA A 94 2.60 10.94 5.05
C ALA A 94 4.02 10.39 4.95
N GLY A 95 4.81 10.87 4.01
CA GLY A 95 6.14 10.32 3.80
C GLY A 95 6.46 10.22 2.32
N LEU A 96 7.44 9.38 2.00
CA LEU A 96 7.71 8.96 0.63
C LEU A 96 7.56 7.45 0.59
N ASP A 97 6.34 7.01 0.34
CA ASP A 97 5.91 5.64 0.56
C ASP A 97 5.98 4.84 -0.73
N THR A 98 6.29 3.55 -0.57
CA THR A 98 6.48 2.66 -1.71
C THR A 98 5.60 1.43 -1.61
N LEU A 99 4.95 1.07 -2.72
CA LEU A 99 4.38 -0.24 -2.93
C LEU A 99 5.21 -1.04 -3.94
N LYS A 100 5.60 -2.26 -3.59
CA LYS A 100 6.37 -3.18 -4.43
C LYS A 100 5.66 -4.51 -4.64
N LEU A 101 5.28 -4.78 -5.88
CA LEU A 101 4.74 -6.06 -6.35
C LEU A 101 5.86 -6.96 -6.86
N THR A 102 5.96 -8.15 -6.26
CA THR A 102 7.05 -9.11 -6.55
C THR A 102 6.70 -10.16 -7.61
N THR A 103 5.45 -10.17 -8.10
CA THR A 103 5.02 -10.98 -9.24
C THR A 103 4.38 -10.12 -10.32
N ALA A 104 4.27 -10.68 -11.52
CA ALA A 104 3.64 -10.05 -12.67
C ALA A 104 2.13 -10.33 -12.74
N SER A 105 1.46 -9.73 -13.72
CA SER A 105 0.02 -9.88 -13.98
C SER A 105 -0.86 -9.32 -12.87
N GLN A 106 -0.41 -8.24 -12.26
CA GLN A 106 -1.15 -7.52 -11.22
C GLN A 106 -1.90 -6.33 -11.82
N SER A 107 -3.03 -6.00 -11.19
CA SER A 107 -3.76 -4.75 -11.41
C SER A 107 -3.71 -3.94 -10.12
N VAL A 108 -3.48 -2.64 -10.24
CA VAL A 108 -3.51 -1.70 -9.11
C VAL A 108 -4.40 -0.52 -9.48
N VAL A 109 -5.30 -0.15 -8.58
CA VAL A 109 -6.28 0.91 -8.77
C VAL A 109 -6.12 1.97 -7.67
N ILE A 110 -5.77 3.20 -8.04
CA ILE A 110 -5.69 4.32 -7.09
C ILE A 110 -7.08 4.64 -6.51
N GLY A 111 -7.15 4.78 -5.19
CA GLY A 111 -8.36 5.02 -4.42
C GLY A 111 -9.18 3.77 -4.09
N THR A 112 -8.83 2.61 -4.66
CA THR A 112 -9.42 1.31 -4.29
C THR A 112 -8.40 0.43 -3.58
N ASP A 113 -7.25 0.21 -4.22
CA ASP A 113 -6.18 -0.65 -3.70
C ASP A 113 -5.15 0.17 -2.91
N ILE A 114 -4.85 1.39 -3.39
CA ILE A 114 -3.83 2.27 -2.80
C ILE A 114 -4.29 3.71 -2.62
N SER A 115 -3.67 4.41 -1.68
CA SER A 115 -3.78 5.88 -1.50
C SER A 115 -2.53 6.41 -0.80
N ALA A 116 -2.13 7.66 -1.06
CA ALA A 116 -0.92 8.26 -0.47
C ALA A 116 0.29 7.32 -0.58
N ILE A 117 0.61 6.90 -1.81
CA ILE A 117 1.79 6.09 -2.14
C ILE A 117 2.48 6.80 -3.29
N GLU A 118 3.70 7.27 -3.08
CA GLU A 118 4.42 8.09 -4.06
C GLU A 118 5.13 7.24 -5.11
N THR A 119 5.40 5.97 -4.82
CA THR A 119 6.04 5.05 -5.76
C THR A 119 5.40 3.68 -5.77
N VAL A 120 5.03 3.20 -6.96
CA VAL A 120 4.58 1.83 -7.19
C VAL A 120 5.51 1.13 -8.18
N THR A 121 6.08 0.01 -7.75
CA THR A 121 6.94 -0.83 -8.60
C THR A 121 6.37 -2.23 -8.77
N GLY A 122 6.43 -2.76 -9.98
CA GLY A 122 6.07 -4.14 -10.28
C GLY A 122 7.20 -4.93 -10.94
N THR A 123 6.90 -6.17 -11.30
CA THR A 123 7.73 -6.98 -12.19
C THR A 123 6.90 -7.49 -13.37
N GLY A 124 7.52 -7.72 -14.52
CA GLY A 124 6.80 -8.22 -15.70
C GLY A 124 5.75 -7.26 -16.23
N SER A 125 4.55 -7.77 -16.53
CA SER A 125 3.45 -7.00 -17.13
C SER A 125 2.34 -6.72 -16.13
N ASN A 126 2.02 -5.45 -15.88
CA ASN A 126 0.99 -5.04 -14.92
C ASN A 126 0.04 -3.99 -15.51
N GLU A 127 -1.11 -3.81 -14.86
CA GLU A 127 -2.09 -2.78 -15.14
C GLU A 127 -2.12 -1.75 -14.01
N PHE A 128 -2.20 -0.48 -14.38
CA PHE A 128 -2.35 0.63 -13.44
C PHE A 128 -3.56 1.46 -13.83
N THR A 129 -4.51 1.58 -12.90
CA THR A 129 -5.73 2.36 -13.08
C THR A 129 -5.71 3.56 -12.13
N ALA A 130 -5.85 4.77 -12.66
CA ALA A 130 -5.94 5.96 -11.82
C ALA A 130 -7.33 6.12 -11.20
N SER A 131 -7.47 7.13 -10.34
CA SER A 131 -8.70 7.39 -9.61
C SER A 131 -9.80 7.96 -10.52
N ASN A 132 -11.05 7.91 -10.06
CA ASN A 132 -12.24 8.32 -10.84
C ASN A 132 -12.44 9.84 -10.93
N ILE A 133 -11.35 10.58 -11.14
CA ILE A 133 -11.29 12.03 -11.33
C ILE A 133 -10.47 12.34 -12.58
N ALA A 134 -10.18 13.60 -12.86
CA ALA A 134 -9.34 13.95 -14.01
C ALA A 134 -7.87 13.68 -13.65
N ASN A 135 -7.18 12.88 -14.45
CA ASN A 135 -5.79 12.52 -14.24
C ASN A 135 -4.90 12.98 -15.39
N THR A 136 -3.65 13.31 -15.09
CA THR A 136 -2.61 13.52 -16.10
C THR A 136 -1.51 12.47 -15.95
N TRP A 137 -1.25 11.74 -17.03
CA TRP A 137 -0.20 10.73 -17.11
C TRP A 137 0.98 11.28 -17.91
N SER A 138 2.16 11.30 -17.30
CA SER A 138 3.42 11.57 -17.98
C SER A 138 4.19 10.27 -18.17
N ILE A 139 4.24 9.76 -19.41
CA ILE A 139 4.95 8.53 -19.75
C ILE A 139 6.39 8.90 -20.13
N THR A 140 7.32 8.61 -19.22
CA THR A 140 8.72 9.08 -19.29
C THR A 140 9.68 8.03 -19.82
N ALA A 141 9.32 6.75 -19.77
CA ALA A 141 10.08 5.64 -20.35
C ALA A 141 9.16 4.43 -20.60
N THR A 142 9.72 3.38 -21.19
CA THR A 142 9.00 2.11 -21.36
C THR A 142 8.47 1.60 -20.01
N ASN A 143 7.15 1.41 -19.94
CA ASN A 143 6.40 0.94 -18.77
C ASN A 143 6.63 1.75 -17.49
N GLN A 144 6.92 3.04 -17.64
CA GLN A 144 7.30 3.94 -16.54
C GLN A 144 6.73 5.33 -16.76
N GLY A 145 6.42 6.02 -15.66
CA GLY A 145 5.89 7.36 -15.72
C GLY A 145 5.44 7.88 -14.37
N VAL A 146 4.75 9.00 -14.43
CA VAL A 146 4.20 9.72 -13.28
C VAL A 146 2.74 10.00 -13.54
N ILE A 147 1.92 9.90 -12.50
CA ILE A 147 0.51 10.29 -12.52
C ILE A 147 0.32 11.44 -11.57
N ASN A 148 -0.31 12.49 -12.08
CA ASN A 148 -0.94 13.50 -11.25
C ASN A 148 -2.44 13.22 -11.27
N ASP A 149 -2.96 12.72 -10.16
CA ASP A 149 -4.37 12.35 -10.03
C ASP A 149 -5.21 13.51 -9.46
N GLY A 150 -4.71 14.74 -9.47
CA GLY A 150 -5.41 15.88 -8.90
C GLY A 150 -5.42 15.92 -7.37
N THR A 151 -4.73 14.99 -6.70
CA THR A 151 -4.36 15.11 -5.28
C THR A 151 -3.01 15.83 -5.12
N VAL A 152 -2.53 15.97 -3.88
CA VAL A 152 -1.32 16.75 -3.57
C VAL A 152 -0.06 16.02 -4.06
N ASP A 153 -0.09 14.69 -4.11
CA ASP A 153 1.09 13.87 -4.33
C ASP A 153 1.02 13.15 -5.68
N GLU A 154 2.16 13.16 -6.39
CA GLU A 154 2.30 12.46 -7.66
C GLU A 154 2.67 10.99 -7.41
N VAL A 155 2.16 10.08 -8.24
CA VAL A 155 2.47 8.65 -8.15
C VAL A 155 3.43 8.25 -9.27
N ASN A 156 4.65 7.88 -8.89
CA ASN A 156 5.62 7.30 -9.81
C ASN A 156 5.31 5.81 -10.01
N PHE A 157 5.19 5.35 -11.26
CA PHE A 157 4.96 3.93 -11.56
C PHE A 157 6.12 3.34 -12.38
N VAL A 158 6.48 2.09 -12.07
CA VAL A 158 7.53 1.32 -12.76
C VAL A 158 7.07 -0.11 -13.04
N ASN A 159 7.27 -0.56 -14.29
CA ASN A 159 6.82 -1.85 -14.82
C ASN A 159 5.29 -2.01 -14.89
N PHE A 160 4.61 -0.98 -15.38
CA PHE A 160 3.18 -1.02 -15.72
C PHE A 160 2.99 -0.80 -17.22
N ASN A 161 2.38 -1.77 -17.89
CA ASN A 161 2.30 -1.86 -19.35
C ASN A 161 0.97 -1.37 -19.88
N ASN A 162 -0.09 -1.49 -19.07
CA ASN A 162 -1.43 -1.07 -19.40
C ASN A 162 -1.83 0.03 -18.41
N LEU A 163 -2.24 1.18 -18.93
CA LEU A 163 -2.61 2.35 -18.15
C LEU A 163 -4.08 2.68 -18.44
N THR A 164 -4.88 2.84 -17.39
CA THR A 164 -6.31 3.14 -17.47
C THR A 164 -6.60 4.40 -16.66
N GLY A 165 -7.16 5.43 -17.30
CA GLY A 165 -7.30 6.75 -16.68
C GLY A 165 -8.36 6.83 -15.57
N GLY A 166 -9.46 6.09 -15.67
CA GLY A 166 -10.58 6.18 -14.74
C GLY A 166 -11.85 6.63 -15.47
N THR A 167 -12.79 7.21 -14.72
CA THR A 167 -14.06 7.75 -15.28
C THR A 167 -14.05 9.25 -15.55
N GLY A 168 -13.00 9.97 -15.12
CA GLY A 168 -12.84 11.39 -15.42
C GLY A 168 -12.28 11.63 -16.82
N ASN A 169 -11.89 12.88 -17.09
CA ASN A 169 -11.16 13.20 -18.30
C ASN A 169 -9.67 13.01 -18.05
N ASP A 170 -9.07 12.05 -18.76
CA ASP A 170 -7.68 11.66 -18.54
C ASP A 170 -6.79 12.06 -19.73
N ASP A 171 -5.68 12.73 -19.42
CA ASP A 171 -4.70 13.14 -20.41
C ASP A 171 -3.47 12.23 -20.34
N PHE A 172 -3.11 11.61 -21.46
CA PHE A 172 -1.91 10.78 -21.59
C PHE A 172 -0.87 11.50 -22.44
N VAL A 173 0.19 11.96 -21.79
CA VAL A 173 1.31 12.66 -22.42
C VAL A 173 2.49 11.70 -22.54
N ILE A 174 2.94 11.48 -23.77
CA ILE A 174 4.12 10.67 -24.06
C ILE A 174 5.30 11.61 -24.28
N GLY A 175 6.34 11.48 -23.44
CA GLY A 175 7.55 12.30 -23.52
C GLY A 175 8.78 11.46 -23.19
N ALA A 176 9.27 10.73 -24.20
CA ALA A 176 10.58 10.10 -24.23
C ALA A 176 11.46 10.75 -25.30
#